data_AF-B8GHL5-F1
#
_entry.id   AF-B8GHL5-F1
#
_cell.length_a   1.000
_cell.length_b   1.000
_cell.length_c   1.000
_cell.angle_alpha   90.00
_cell.angle_beta   90.00
_cell.angle_gamma   90.00
#
_symmetry.space_group_name_H-M   'P 1'
#
loop_
_entity.id
_entity.type
_entity.pdbx_description
1 polymer ?
#
loop_
_entity_poly.entity_id
_entity_poly.type
_entity_poly.pdbx_seq_one_letter_code
_entity_poly.pdbx_strand_id
1 'polypeptide(L)'
;MAAAGCSKTGSSTGTQTITPGSGNGTDIQTTVTPGESGGQPAYMKDQSSYSVLSSGNASGTVGLKQVADGLTAPIALVSSHDDTGRLFAVDQTGVVRIIDKNGVTLPTPFLDLRDRMVTLSQTYDERGLLGIAFHPDYKNNGRIFVFYSAPLRDGGPDGWNCTNRLSEFKVSSTDPNQVDMSSERILLTIDKPSMNHNGGPILFGPDDGYLYLTTGDGGGANDVGLGHTTGTGNAQDLKSLLGKVLRIDVNQRDEGLMYAIPKDNPFVNKGWALPEIYAYGLRNPAYATFDSGDGHTLFIGDAGQQLFESVYQIKKGGNYGWNLKEGTHSFNPSQPGTPNSTVPTVGSRGESLTDPIIELGHDLGLVVVGGYVYRGTAIPGLTGKYLFGDWSESFTIGNGTLLLGTPPAINGTGTQNGMWSVGLVNISTSQNGRVNGFVRGFGEDDQHELYLLTSQASGPSGTTGKIYQITAPTAVKTPTTP
;
A
#
# COMPACT_ATOMS: atom_id res chain seq x y z
N MET A 1 48.99 6.72 -19.10
CA MET A 1 50.37 7.23 -18.94
C MET A 1 50.40 8.65 -19.49
N ALA A 2 50.97 9.57 -18.69
CA ALA A 2 51.43 10.94 -18.96
C ALA A 2 50.45 11.92 -19.68
N ALA A 3 49.86 12.96 -19.08
CA ALA A 3 50.34 14.08 -18.24
C ALA A 3 50.67 15.38 -19.01
N ALA A 4 50.08 16.48 -18.49
CA ALA A 4 50.45 17.91 -18.54
C ALA A 4 50.45 18.62 -19.92
N GLY A 5 49.83 19.80 -20.14
CA GLY A 5 49.79 21.06 -19.36
C GLY A 5 50.50 22.14 -20.22
N CYS A 6 50.30 23.46 -20.20
CA CYS A 6 49.47 24.44 -19.51
C CYS A 6 49.83 25.82 -20.15
N SER A 7 48.93 26.81 -20.21
CA SER A 7 49.35 28.23 -20.10
C SER A 7 48.21 29.11 -19.56
N LYS A 8 48.48 29.77 -18.43
CA LYS A 8 47.67 30.76 -17.71
C LYS A 8 47.86 32.17 -18.31
N THR A 9 46.96 33.13 -18.02
CA THR A 9 47.16 34.19 -16.99
C THR A 9 45.98 35.17 -16.91
N GLY A 10 45.70 35.66 -15.70
CA GLY A 10 44.86 36.84 -15.43
C GLY A 10 44.16 36.82 -14.07
N SER A 11 44.84 37.28 -13.00
CA SER A 11 44.30 37.39 -11.63
C SER A 11 43.83 38.82 -11.30
N SER A 12 42.88 38.95 -10.37
CA SER A 12 42.93 40.01 -9.36
C SER A 12 42.40 39.50 -8.01
N THR A 13 43.03 39.99 -6.96
CA THR A 13 43.05 39.52 -5.57
C THR A 13 42.21 40.40 -4.65
N GLY A 14 41.59 39.79 -3.63
CA GLY A 14 41.06 40.48 -2.45
C GLY A 14 40.91 39.51 -1.28
N THR A 15 41.79 39.62 -0.30
CA THR A 15 41.89 38.80 0.92
C THR A 15 40.95 39.33 2.00
N GLN A 16 40.19 38.46 2.71
CA GLN A 16 39.78 38.74 4.09
C GLN A 16 39.76 37.46 4.94
N THR A 17 40.30 37.61 6.14
CA THR A 17 40.61 36.63 7.18
C THR A 17 39.37 36.24 7.99
N ILE A 18 39.32 34.99 8.45
CA ILE A 18 38.25 34.37 9.25
C ILE A 18 38.42 34.65 10.75
N THR A 19 37.33 35.01 11.45
CA THR A 19 36.91 34.45 12.77
C THR A 19 35.44 34.84 13.08
N PRO A 20 34.73 34.13 13.98
CA PRO A 20 33.50 33.40 13.64
C PRO A 20 32.22 34.05 14.16
N GLY A 21 31.20 34.13 13.30
CA GLY A 21 29.85 34.56 13.65
C GLY A 21 28.84 33.50 13.22
N SER A 22 27.97 33.12 14.15
CA SER A 22 26.81 32.23 13.99
C SER A 22 26.00 32.53 12.72
N GLY A 23 25.74 31.51 11.90
CA GLY A 23 24.86 31.63 10.74
C GLY A 23 24.51 30.26 10.17
N ASN A 24 23.20 30.06 9.96
CA ASN A 24 22.51 28.82 9.60
C ASN A 24 23.10 28.05 8.41
N GLY A 25 23.08 26.73 8.55
CA GLY A 25 23.30 25.78 7.45
C GLY A 25 22.29 26.00 6.34
N THR A 26 22.80 26.35 5.17
CA THR A 26 22.08 26.31 3.91
C THR A 26 22.04 24.87 3.44
N ASP A 27 20.99 24.16 3.83
CA ASP A 27 20.55 22.96 3.14
C ASP A 27 20.22 23.31 1.69
N ILE A 28 20.57 22.36 0.83
CA ILE A 28 20.29 22.34 -0.60
C ILE A 28 18.80 22.61 -0.78
N GLN A 29 18.49 23.84 -1.21
CA GLN A 29 17.21 24.18 -1.80
C GLN A 29 17.02 23.29 -3.02
N THR A 30 16.34 22.17 -2.85
CA THR A 30 15.57 21.58 -3.93
C THR A 30 14.50 22.61 -4.27
N THR A 31 14.73 23.33 -5.35
CA THR A 31 13.67 23.97 -6.13
C THR A 31 12.69 22.89 -6.51
N VAL A 32 11.71 22.67 -5.64
CA VAL A 32 10.40 22.18 -6.03
C VAL A 32 9.88 23.24 -6.97
N THR A 33 9.98 23.00 -8.28
CA THR A 33 9.07 23.66 -9.22
C THR A 33 7.66 23.33 -8.74
N PRO A 34 6.85 24.32 -8.32
CA PRO A 34 5.48 24.09 -7.95
C PRO A 34 4.68 23.87 -9.24
N GLY A 35 4.49 22.60 -9.58
CA GLY A 35 3.48 22.11 -10.50
C GLY A 35 3.16 20.71 -10.01
N GLU A 36 2.06 20.42 -9.33
CA GLU A 36 0.76 21.06 -9.29
C GLU A 36 0.24 21.01 -7.84
N SER A 37 0.29 22.15 -7.15
CA SER A 37 -0.54 22.39 -5.97
C SER A 37 -1.45 23.56 -6.32
N GLY A 38 -2.73 23.28 -6.57
CA GLY A 38 -3.76 24.30 -6.74
C GLY A 38 -4.21 24.55 -8.18
N GLY A 39 -4.88 23.57 -8.77
CA GLY A 39 -5.60 23.75 -10.02
C GLY A 39 -6.18 22.44 -10.52
N GLN A 40 -7.47 22.23 -10.26
CA GLN A 40 -8.26 21.23 -10.97
C GLN A 40 -8.03 21.42 -12.49
N PRO A 41 -7.60 20.40 -13.25
CA PRO A 41 -7.32 20.57 -14.68
C PRO A 41 -8.57 21.07 -15.40
N ALA A 42 -8.38 21.86 -16.47
CA ALA A 42 -9.45 22.55 -17.19
C ALA A 42 -10.54 21.64 -17.81
N TYR A 43 -10.41 20.31 -17.68
CA TYR A 43 -11.45 19.32 -18.01
C TYR A 43 -12.46 19.07 -16.85
N MET A 44 -12.18 19.52 -15.61
CA MET A 44 -13.12 19.48 -14.47
C MET A 44 -14.29 20.49 -14.61
N LYS A 45 -14.43 21.13 -15.77
CA LYS A 45 -15.40 22.21 -16.02
C LYS A 45 -16.65 21.76 -16.76
N ASP A 46 -16.75 20.51 -17.18
CA ASP A 46 -17.97 19.98 -17.80
C ASP A 46 -18.41 18.66 -17.16
N GLN A 47 -19.71 18.53 -17.01
CA GLN A 47 -20.37 17.74 -15.97
C GLN A 47 -20.33 16.22 -16.21
N SER A 48 -19.68 15.46 -15.32
CA SER A 48 -20.18 14.20 -14.73
C SER A 48 -19.22 13.74 -13.64
N SER A 49 -19.74 13.29 -12.50
CA SER A 49 -18.95 12.50 -11.54
C SER A 49 -18.39 11.28 -12.26
N TYR A 50 -17.07 11.08 -12.26
CA TYR A 50 -16.46 9.85 -12.77
C TYR A 50 -16.82 8.65 -11.89
N SER A 51 -17.08 8.89 -10.62
CA SER A 51 -17.57 7.86 -9.71
C SER A 51 -18.99 7.42 -10.06
N VAL A 52 -19.13 6.16 -10.47
CA VAL A 52 -20.44 5.52 -10.65
C VAL A 52 -20.87 4.89 -9.33
N LEU A 53 -21.39 5.72 -8.41
CA LEU A 53 -22.07 5.20 -7.22
C LEU A 53 -23.43 4.60 -7.62
N SER A 54 -23.82 3.49 -6.98
CA SER A 54 -25.19 3.00 -7.10
C SER A 54 -26.16 4.10 -6.63
N SER A 55 -27.09 4.51 -7.48
CA SER A 55 -27.96 5.67 -7.23
C SER A 55 -28.81 5.51 -5.96
N GLY A 56 -28.64 6.42 -4.99
CA GLY A 56 -29.59 6.74 -3.93
C GLY A 56 -29.42 5.98 -2.60
N ASN A 57 -28.94 6.70 -1.56
CA ASN A 57 -28.71 6.32 -0.16
C ASN A 57 -27.47 5.48 0.15
N ALA A 58 -26.92 5.67 1.36
CA ALA A 58 -25.81 4.90 1.89
C ALA A 58 -26.08 3.39 1.74
N SER A 59 -25.13 2.65 1.16
CA SER A 59 -25.20 1.19 0.98
C SER A 59 -25.03 0.42 2.28
N GLY A 60 -24.72 1.12 3.39
CA GLY A 60 -24.67 0.57 4.74
C GLY A 60 -24.49 1.65 5.80
N THR A 61 -24.67 1.27 7.07
CA THR A 61 -24.28 2.10 8.22
C THR A 61 -23.55 1.22 9.22
N VAL A 62 -22.44 1.71 9.76
CA VAL A 62 -21.61 1.03 10.77
C VAL A 62 -21.32 1.94 11.96
N GLY A 63 -21.00 1.34 13.09
CA GLY A 63 -20.40 2.04 14.25
C GLY A 63 -18.88 1.89 14.25
N LEU A 64 -18.20 2.78 14.97
CA LEU A 64 -16.76 2.67 15.24
C LEU A 64 -16.55 2.65 16.75
N LYS A 65 -15.93 1.60 17.27
CA LYS A 65 -15.55 1.46 18.68
C LYS A 65 -14.03 1.53 18.80
N GLN A 66 -13.50 2.58 19.42
CA GLN A 66 -12.05 2.72 19.60
C GLN A 66 -11.51 1.54 20.43
N VAL A 67 -10.44 0.89 19.93
CA VAL A 67 -9.75 -0.22 20.63
C VAL A 67 -8.30 0.12 20.98
N ALA A 68 -7.67 1.03 20.24
CA ALA A 68 -6.33 1.53 20.56
C ALA A 68 -6.16 2.97 20.08
N ASP A 69 -5.26 3.70 20.74
CA ASP A 69 -4.81 5.04 20.38
C ASP A 69 -3.33 5.23 20.74
N GLY A 70 -2.80 6.45 20.52
CA GLY A 70 -1.40 6.78 20.80
C GLY A 70 -0.40 6.20 19.79
N LEU A 71 -0.89 5.64 18.68
CA LEU A 71 -0.09 5.26 17.52
C LEU A 71 0.27 6.51 16.70
N THR A 72 1.22 6.40 15.77
CA THR A 72 1.60 7.51 14.88
C THR A 72 0.85 7.43 13.56
N ALA A 73 1.16 6.43 12.73
CA ALA A 73 0.53 6.19 11.44
C ALA A 73 0.32 4.68 11.23
N PRO A 74 -0.72 4.11 11.86
CA PRO A 74 -0.95 2.67 11.81
C PRO A 74 -1.53 2.26 10.46
N ILE A 75 -0.88 1.32 9.75
CA ILE A 75 -1.22 0.96 8.36
C ILE A 75 -1.83 -0.45 8.22
N ALA A 76 -1.61 -1.32 9.20
CA ALA A 76 -2.16 -2.67 9.21
C ALA A 76 -2.38 -3.16 10.64
N LEU A 77 -3.37 -4.02 10.82
CA LEU A 77 -3.62 -4.77 12.05
C LEU A 77 -3.81 -6.23 11.67
N VAL A 78 -2.95 -7.10 12.20
CA VAL A 78 -2.96 -8.53 11.82
C VAL A 78 -3.05 -9.42 13.05
N SER A 79 -3.63 -10.61 12.86
CA SER A 79 -3.52 -11.72 13.82
C SER A 79 -2.28 -12.57 13.51
N SER A 80 -1.72 -13.20 14.54
CA SER A 80 -0.70 -14.24 14.38
C SER A 80 -1.28 -15.65 14.25
N HIS A 81 -2.61 -15.81 14.35
CA HIS A 81 -3.33 -17.08 14.29
C HIS A 81 -2.72 -18.18 15.20
N ASP A 82 -2.26 -17.78 16.39
CA ASP A 82 -1.61 -18.65 17.38
C ASP A 82 -2.50 -18.96 18.60
N ASP A 83 -3.81 -18.74 18.46
CA ASP A 83 -4.86 -18.89 19.47
C ASP A 83 -4.72 -17.94 20.70
N THR A 84 -3.82 -16.97 20.65
CA THR A 84 -3.64 -16.03 21.78
C THR A 84 -4.67 -14.90 21.80
N GLY A 85 -5.32 -14.63 20.66
CA GLY A 85 -6.20 -13.48 20.46
C GLY A 85 -5.47 -12.14 20.47
N ARG A 86 -4.14 -12.14 20.29
CA ARG A 86 -3.35 -10.91 20.14
C ARG A 86 -3.49 -10.37 18.72
N LEU A 87 -3.62 -9.05 18.62
CA LEU A 87 -3.52 -8.32 17.36
C LEU A 87 -2.24 -7.49 17.35
N PHE A 88 -1.63 -7.36 16.18
CA PHE A 88 -0.35 -6.68 15.98
C PHE A 88 -0.57 -5.44 15.12
N ALA A 89 -0.55 -4.27 15.77
CA ALA A 89 -0.70 -2.98 15.12
C ALA A 89 0.63 -2.55 14.50
N VAL A 90 0.66 -2.46 13.18
CA VAL A 90 1.83 -2.07 12.38
C VAL A 90 1.80 -0.56 12.18
N ASP A 91 2.80 0.12 12.74
CA ASP A 91 2.98 1.54 12.55
C ASP A 91 4.04 1.81 11.48
N GLN A 92 3.70 2.67 10.52
CA GLN A 92 4.59 3.08 9.42
C GLN A 92 5.96 3.55 9.93
N THR A 93 6.01 4.10 11.14
CA THR A 93 7.24 4.56 11.79
C THR A 93 8.24 3.46 12.13
N GLY A 94 7.93 2.19 11.90
CA GLY A 94 8.84 1.07 12.11
C GLY A 94 8.57 0.25 13.37
N VAL A 95 7.44 0.46 14.03
CA VAL A 95 7.11 -0.16 15.31
C VAL A 95 5.88 -1.04 15.17
N VAL A 96 5.92 -2.24 15.75
CA VAL A 96 4.75 -3.10 15.89
C VAL A 96 4.36 -3.19 17.36
N ARG A 97 3.13 -2.84 17.69
CA ARG A 97 2.58 -2.94 19.05
C ARG A 97 1.58 -4.09 19.15
N ILE A 98 1.57 -4.78 20.27
CA ILE A 98 0.56 -5.80 20.57
C ILE A 98 -0.64 -5.14 21.24
N ILE A 99 -1.83 -5.49 20.75
CA ILE A 99 -3.10 -5.31 21.44
C ILE A 99 -3.51 -6.69 21.94
N ASP A 100 -3.62 -6.86 23.25
CA ASP A 100 -4.02 -8.13 23.83
C ASP A 100 -5.51 -8.43 23.59
N LYS A 101 -5.94 -9.65 23.91
CA LYS A 101 -7.34 -10.10 23.76
C LYS A 101 -8.37 -9.26 24.55
N ASN A 102 -7.92 -8.45 25.51
CA ASN A 102 -8.77 -7.58 26.30
C ASN A 102 -8.81 -6.14 25.72
N GLY A 103 -8.11 -5.89 24.62
CA GLY A 103 -7.99 -4.58 23.99
C GLY A 103 -6.92 -3.67 24.63
N VAL A 104 -6.00 -4.22 25.43
CA VAL A 104 -4.92 -3.44 26.05
C VAL A 104 -3.70 -3.42 25.13
N THR A 105 -3.26 -2.22 24.77
CA THR A 105 -2.00 -2.04 24.03
C THR A 105 -0.81 -2.22 24.98
N LEU A 106 0.09 -3.15 24.66
CA LEU A 106 1.28 -3.39 25.47
C LEU A 106 2.28 -2.23 25.34
N PRO A 107 2.99 -1.86 26.43
CA PRO A 107 3.89 -0.71 26.44
C PRO A 107 5.16 -0.96 25.62
N THR A 108 5.68 -2.19 25.69
CA THR A 108 6.87 -2.64 24.96
C THR A 108 6.44 -3.09 23.56
N PRO A 109 7.09 -2.61 22.48
CA PRO A 109 6.77 -3.05 21.13
C PRO A 109 7.18 -4.51 20.92
N PHE A 110 6.43 -5.20 20.08
CA PHE A 110 6.79 -6.53 19.59
C PHE A 110 8.04 -6.49 18.70
N LEU A 111 8.12 -5.48 17.85
CA LEU A 111 9.22 -5.26 16.91
C LEU A 111 9.47 -3.75 16.74
N ASP A 112 10.74 -3.38 16.60
CA ASP A 112 11.20 -2.00 16.42
C ASP A 112 12.33 -1.95 15.39
N LEU A 113 12.05 -1.41 14.20
CA LEU A 113 12.95 -1.30 13.05
C LEU A 113 13.45 0.12 12.80
N ARG A 114 13.19 1.06 13.73
CA ARG A 114 13.52 2.48 13.52
C ARG A 114 14.99 2.73 13.21
N ASP A 115 15.89 1.89 13.71
CA ASP A 115 17.33 1.96 13.48
C ASP A 115 17.78 1.36 12.13
N ARG A 116 16.89 0.65 11.42
CA ARG A 116 17.17 0.01 10.11
C ARG A 116 16.52 0.70 8.93
N MET A 117 15.67 1.69 9.20
CA MET A 117 14.86 2.37 8.20
C MET A 117 15.47 3.71 7.77
N VAL A 118 15.04 4.18 6.62
CA VAL A 118 15.26 5.58 6.23
C VAL A 118 14.59 6.54 7.22
N THR A 119 15.10 7.77 7.30
CA THR A 119 14.38 8.85 7.98
C THR A 119 13.12 9.22 7.19
N LEU A 120 11.98 9.21 7.87
CA LEU A 120 10.67 9.51 7.29
C LEU A 120 10.37 11.01 7.33
N SER A 121 9.75 11.51 6.25
CA SER A 121 9.16 12.84 6.22
C SER A 121 7.88 12.88 7.04
N GLN A 122 7.75 13.86 7.93
CA GLN A 122 6.60 13.99 8.82
C GLN A 122 5.33 14.51 8.14
N THR A 123 5.46 15.19 7.00
CA THR A 123 4.34 15.80 6.27
C THR A 123 3.65 14.80 5.35
N TYR A 124 4.43 13.95 4.68
CA TYR A 124 3.97 12.86 3.83
C TYR A 124 5.16 11.97 3.48
N ASP A 125 4.98 10.66 3.60
CA ASP A 125 5.95 9.65 3.19
C ASP A 125 5.18 8.34 2.90
N GLU A 126 5.63 7.56 1.92
CA GLU A 126 5.12 6.20 1.68
C GLU A 126 6.17 5.13 1.98
N ARG A 127 7.36 5.54 2.44
CA ARG A 127 8.37 4.63 3.00
C ARG A 127 8.01 4.35 4.44
N GLY A 128 8.56 3.27 4.99
CA GLY A 128 8.23 2.88 6.35
C GLY A 128 8.50 1.42 6.62
N LEU A 129 7.94 0.93 7.72
CA LEU A 129 7.49 -0.45 7.79
C LEU A 129 6.15 -0.52 7.05
N LEU A 130 6.07 -1.37 6.03
CA LEU A 130 4.99 -1.37 5.04
C LEU A 130 4.16 -2.66 5.05
N GLY A 131 4.66 -3.72 5.67
CA GLY A 131 3.94 -4.97 5.80
C GLY A 131 4.54 -5.88 6.87
N ILE A 132 3.70 -6.70 7.47
CA ILE A 132 4.07 -7.82 8.35
C ILE A 132 3.23 -9.04 7.97
N ALA A 133 3.82 -10.23 8.05
CA ALA A 133 3.08 -11.48 7.96
C ALA A 133 3.68 -12.48 8.96
N PHE A 134 2.82 -13.24 9.62
CA PHE A 134 3.23 -14.39 10.42
C PHE A 134 3.25 -15.62 9.54
N HIS A 135 4.25 -16.49 9.72
CA HIS A 135 4.26 -17.78 9.02
C HIS A 135 2.96 -18.56 9.33
N PRO A 136 2.38 -19.33 8.40
CA PRO A 136 1.19 -20.16 8.69
C PRO A 136 1.39 -21.17 9.83
N ASP A 137 2.65 -21.48 10.13
CA ASP A 137 3.10 -22.35 11.22
C ASP A 137 3.79 -21.57 12.36
N TYR A 138 3.46 -20.27 12.52
CA TYR A 138 4.09 -19.36 13.48
C TYR A 138 4.05 -19.88 14.91
N LYS A 139 2.94 -20.53 15.32
CA LYS A 139 2.79 -21.14 16.64
C LYS A 139 3.91 -22.13 16.97
N ASN A 140 4.47 -22.81 15.96
CA ASN A 140 5.50 -23.82 16.15
C ASN A 140 6.91 -23.32 15.78
N ASN A 141 7.03 -22.43 14.79
CA ASN A 141 8.33 -22.02 14.27
C ASN A 141 8.74 -20.58 14.63
N GLY A 142 7.79 -19.77 15.11
CA GLY A 142 8.02 -18.40 15.54
C GLY A 142 8.49 -17.44 14.46
N ARG A 143 8.31 -17.73 13.16
CA ARG A 143 8.82 -16.93 12.05
C ARG A 143 7.87 -15.78 11.69
N ILE A 144 8.43 -14.58 11.57
CA ILE A 144 7.75 -13.35 11.18
C ILE A 144 8.44 -12.79 9.94
N PHE A 145 7.68 -12.22 9.02
CA PHE A 145 8.19 -11.56 7.83
C PHE A 145 7.78 -10.11 7.87
N VAL A 146 8.67 -9.22 7.45
CA VAL A 146 8.40 -7.78 7.36
C VAL A 146 8.90 -7.23 6.04
N PHE A 147 8.19 -6.25 5.51
CA PHE A 147 8.64 -5.48 4.35
C PHE A 147 8.80 -4.01 4.73
N TYR A 148 10.01 -3.46 4.58
CA TYR A 148 10.32 -2.10 5.03
C TYR A 148 11.33 -1.39 4.12
N SER A 149 11.33 -0.05 4.17
CA SER A 149 12.23 0.81 3.42
C SER A 149 13.51 1.10 4.21
N ALA A 150 14.60 0.40 3.85
CA ALA A 150 15.93 0.63 4.39
C ALA A 150 16.68 1.71 3.60
N PRO A 151 17.74 2.33 4.17
CA PRO A 151 18.67 3.14 3.39
C PRO A 151 19.14 2.40 2.14
N LEU A 152 19.38 3.15 1.05
CA LEU A 152 19.89 2.58 -0.19
C LEU A 152 21.15 1.75 0.14
N ARG A 153 21.12 0.48 -0.23
CA ARG A 153 22.22 -0.46 0.04
C ARG A 153 23.48 -0.06 -0.71
N ASP A 154 24.62 -0.54 -0.22
CA ASP A 154 25.88 -0.43 -0.95
C ASP A 154 25.77 -1.07 -2.35
N GLY A 155 26.25 -0.33 -3.36
CA GLY A 155 26.14 -0.74 -4.76
C GLY A 155 24.73 -0.62 -5.35
N GLY A 156 23.79 0.03 -4.65
CA GLY A 156 22.54 0.50 -5.24
C GLY A 156 22.81 1.58 -6.31
N PRO A 157 21.91 1.77 -7.30
CA PRO A 157 22.16 2.73 -8.36
C PRO A 157 22.22 4.18 -7.86
N ASP A 158 23.15 4.96 -8.42
CA ASP A 158 23.30 6.37 -8.05
C ASP A 158 22.01 7.17 -8.26
N GLY A 159 21.69 8.03 -7.29
CA GLY A 159 20.50 8.88 -7.32
C GLY A 159 19.19 8.17 -6.93
N TRP A 160 19.23 6.89 -6.56
CA TRP A 160 18.05 6.17 -6.06
C TRP A 160 17.80 6.49 -4.58
N ASN A 161 16.56 6.31 -4.13
CA ASN A 161 16.09 6.81 -2.84
C ASN A 161 16.40 5.86 -1.69
N CYS A 162 16.01 4.58 -1.83
CA CYS A 162 16.06 3.60 -0.76
C CYS A 162 16.14 2.18 -1.30
N THR A 163 16.30 1.20 -0.41
CA THR A 163 16.15 -0.23 -0.74
C THR A 163 15.04 -0.79 0.11
N ASN A 164 13.96 -1.26 -0.52
CA ASN A 164 12.95 -2.03 0.18
C ASN A 164 13.49 -3.43 0.47
N ARG A 165 13.27 -3.92 1.69
CA ARG A 165 13.73 -5.24 2.15
C ARG A 165 12.55 -6.07 2.59
N LEU A 166 12.44 -7.28 2.04
CA LEU A 166 11.68 -8.36 2.65
C LEU A 166 12.64 -9.13 3.56
N SER A 167 12.35 -9.12 4.86
CA SER A 167 13.18 -9.77 5.88
C SER A 167 12.36 -10.74 6.71
N GLU A 168 12.99 -11.85 7.10
CA GLU A 168 12.49 -12.80 8.09
C GLU A 168 13.14 -12.56 9.45
N PHE A 169 12.35 -12.69 10.51
CA PHE A 169 12.76 -12.66 11.91
C PHE A 169 12.17 -13.86 12.66
N LYS A 170 12.64 -14.08 13.89
CA LYS A 170 12.06 -15.02 14.84
C LYS A 170 11.58 -14.31 16.11
N VAL A 171 10.47 -14.78 16.66
CA VAL A 171 10.05 -14.43 18.01
C VAL A 171 11.13 -14.85 19.02
N SER A 172 11.30 -14.07 20.08
CA SER A 172 12.23 -14.38 21.15
C SER A 172 11.88 -15.71 21.81
N SER A 173 12.90 -16.52 22.08
CA SER A 173 12.75 -17.80 22.79
C SER A 173 12.38 -17.63 24.27
N THR A 174 12.51 -16.43 24.82
CA THR A 174 12.25 -16.14 26.24
C THR A 174 11.07 -15.20 26.47
N ASP A 175 10.59 -14.51 25.44
CA ASP A 175 9.43 -13.63 25.53
C ASP A 175 8.58 -13.71 24.24
N PRO A 176 7.39 -14.32 24.27
CA PRO A 176 6.53 -14.44 23.10
C PRO A 176 5.96 -13.10 22.61
N ASN A 177 6.12 -12.02 23.37
CA ASN A 177 5.70 -10.67 23.02
C ASN A 177 6.84 -9.81 22.45
N GLN A 178 7.99 -10.39 22.12
CA GLN A 178 9.12 -9.67 21.51
C GLN A 178 9.78 -10.47 20.39
N VAL A 179 10.24 -9.78 19.36
CA VAL A 179 11.09 -10.34 18.30
C VAL A 179 12.55 -10.34 18.73
N ASP A 180 13.27 -11.42 18.41
CA ASP A 180 14.74 -11.41 18.46
C ASP A 180 15.28 -10.61 17.27
N MET A 181 15.61 -9.34 17.51
CA MET A 181 16.11 -8.44 16.46
C MET A 181 17.44 -8.91 15.84
N SER A 182 18.20 -9.78 16.50
CA SER A 182 19.44 -10.35 15.95
C SER A 182 19.21 -11.48 14.93
N SER A 183 17.98 -11.99 14.86
CA SER A 183 17.61 -13.10 13.98
C SER A 183 17.32 -12.72 12.52
N GLU A 184 17.50 -11.44 12.15
CA GLU A 184 17.15 -10.96 10.81
C GLU A 184 17.84 -11.75 9.70
N ARG A 185 17.02 -12.19 8.75
CA ARG A 185 17.46 -12.76 7.49
C ARG A 185 16.79 -12.03 6.33
N ILE A 186 17.56 -11.25 5.59
CA ILE A 186 17.09 -10.56 4.39
C ILE A 186 16.84 -11.61 3.30
N LEU A 187 15.61 -11.67 2.79
CA LEU A 187 15.20 -12.64 1.77
C LEU A 187 15.30 -12.04 0.37
N LEU A 188 14.78 -10.81 0.20
CA LEU A 188 14.72 -10.11 -1.08
C LEU A 188 14.96 -8.61 -0.86
N THR A 189 15.70 -8.00 -1.77
CA THR A 189 15.96 -6.55 -1.79
C THR A 189 15.52 -5.96 -3.12
N ILE A 190 14.82 -4.83 -3.07
CA ILE A 190 14.35 -4.09 -4.25
C ILE A 190 14.78 -2.64 -4.09
N ASP A 191 15.74 -2.20 -4.89
CA ASP A 191 16.13 -0.79 -4.90
C ASP A 191 14.98 0.05 -5.48
N LYS A 192 14.81 1.27 -4.96
CA LYS A 192 13.70 2.16 -5.31
C LYS A 192 14.21 3.52 -5.78
N PRO A 193 13.82 3.99 -6.97
CA PRO A 193 14.27 5.29 -7.47
C PRO A 193 13.62 6.45 -6.72
N SER A 194 12.36 6.30 -6.28
CA SER A 194 11.59 7.35 -5.59
C SER A 194 11.07 6.90 -4.23
N MET A 195 10.71 7.87 -3.38
CA MET A 195 10.16 7.62 -2.04
C MET A 195 8.70 7.15 -2.02
N ASN A 196 8.01 7.18 -3.16
CA ASN A 196 6.62 6.76 -3.29
C ASN A 196 6.47 5.49 -4.15
N HIS A 197 5.25 4.97 -4.17
CA HIS A 197 4.81 3.73 -4.77
C HIS A 197 5.61 2.52 -4.28
N ASN A 198 5.73 2.37 -2.96
CA ASN A 198 6.53 1.29 -2.39
C ASN A 198 5.83 -0.07 -2.43
N GLY A 199 4.50 -0.11 -2.67
CA GLY A 199 3.72 -1.31 -2.35
C GLY A 199 3.78 -1.55 -0.85
N GLY A 200 3.88 -2.82 -0.43
CA GLY A 200 4.02 -3.09 0.99
C GLY A 200 3.42 -4.38 1.49
N PRO A 201 2.12 -4.62 1.21
CA PRO A 201 1.42 -5.80 1.67
C PRO A 201 2.21 -7.09 1.42
N ILE A 202 2.41 -7.83 2.50
CA ILE A 202 2.92 -9.21 2.49
C ILE A 202 1.90 -10.13 3.13
N LEU A 203 1.59 -11.23 2.47
CA LEU A 203 0.51 -12.13 2.85
C LEU A 203 0.91 -13.56 2.53
N PHE A 204 0.49 -14.52 3.34
CA PHE A 204 0.58 -15.92 2.96
C PHE A 204 -0.67 -16.31 2.18
N GLY A 205 -0.47 -16.95 1.02
CA GLY A 205 -1.56 -17.55 0.26
C GLY A 205 -2.21 -18.66 1.09
N PRO A 206 -3.51 -18.60 1.40
CA PRO A 206 -4.15 -19.61 2.25
C PRO A 206 -4.19 -21.00 1.60
N ASP A 207 -4.24 -21.06 0.26
CA ASP A 207 -4.29 -22.33 -0.49
C ASP A 207 -2.91 -22.98 -0.69
N ASP A 208 -1.87 -22.18 -0.91
CA ASP A 208 -0.55 -22.68 -1.32
C ASP A 208 0.55 -22.49 -0.28
N GLY A 209 0.30 -21.68 0.76
CA GLY A 209 1.27 -21.39 1.83
C GLY A 209 2.49 -20.59 1.38
N TYR A 210 2.49 -20.03 0.17
CA TYR A 210 3.58 -19.18 -0.31
C TYR A 210 3.41 -17.73 0.14
N LEU A 211 4.52 -17.00 0.21
CA LEU A 211 4.50 -15.58 0.55
C LEU A 211 4.28 -14.75 -0.72
N TYR A 212 3.24 -13.91 -0.69
CA TYR A 212 2.93 -12.91 -1.69
C TYR A 212 3.42 -11.54 -1.22
N LEU A 213 3.97 -10.74 -2.12
CA LEU A 213 4.45 -9.37 -1.86
C LEU A 213 4.01 -8.44 -3.00
N THR A 214 3.38 -7.32 -2.68
CA THR A 214 3.06 -6.28 -3.67
C THR A 214 4.15 -5.22 -3.73
N THR A 215 4.40 -4.70 -4.93
CA THR A 215 5.43 -3.70 -5.20
C THR A 215 4.87 -2.66 -6.17
N GLY A 216 5.06 -1.38 -5.87
CA GLY A 216 4.70 -0.31 -6.82
C GLY A 216 5.73 -0.11 -7.92
N ASP A 217 5.36 0.65 -8.93
CA ASP A 217 6.08 0.81 -10.20
C ASP A 217 7.47 1.46 -10.10
N GLY A 218 7.80 2.11 -8.98
CA GLY A 218 9.05 2.87 -8.87
C GLY A 218 8.85 4.24 -8.26
N GLY A 219 7.63 4.76 -8.30
CA GLY A 219 7.29 6.10 -7.83
C GLY A 219 7.57 7.15 -8.90
N GLY A 220 7.40 8.42 -8.56
CA GLY A 220 7.28 9.47 -9.59
C GLY A 220 5.99 9.34 -10.39
N ALA A 221 5.91 10.05 -11.52
CA ALA A 221 4.70 10.12 -12.33
C ALA A 221 4.80 9.24 -13.59
N ASN A 222 3.67 8.64 -13.95
CA ASN A 222 3.41 8.05 -15.27
C ASN A 222 4.29 6.84 -15.66
N ASP A 223 5.06 6.26 -14.74
CA ASP A 223 5.98 5.12 -14.98
C ASP A 223 7.03 5.43 -16.08
N VAL A 224 7.64 6.63 -16.00
CA VAL A 224 8.68 7.10 -16.93
C VAL A 224 9.82 7.82 -16.18
N GLY A 225 10.95 8.01 -16.86
CA GLY A 225 12.08 8.77 -16.31
C GLY A 225 13.03 7.91 -15.46
N LEU A 226 13.65 8.52 -14.44
CA LEU A 226 14.69 7.87 -13.64
C LEU A 226 14.17 6.58 -13.00
N GLY A 227 14.87 5.48 -13.25
CA GLY A 227 14.56 4.17 -12.69
C GLY A 227 13.42 3.42 -13.38
N HIS A 228 12.83 3.96 -14.44
CA HIS A 228 11.78 3.30 -15.23
C HIS A 228 12.30 2.79 -16.58
N THR A 229 11.86 1.60 -16.99
CA THR A 229 12.22 1.04 -18.29
C THR A 229 11.72 1.92 -19.44
N THR A 230 12.64 2.45 -20.25
CA THR A 230 12.33 3.41 -21.31
C THR A 230 11.32 2.83 -22.32
N GLY A 231 10.22 3.56 -22.54
CA GLY A 231 9.17 3.21 -23.50
C GLY A 231 8.24 2.07 -23.07
N THR A 232 8.55 1.36 -21.99
CA THR A 232 7.72 0.24 -21.48
C THR A 232 7.10 0.55 -20.12
N GLY A 233 7.82 1.30 -19.26
CA GLY A 233 7.49 1.40 -17.85
C GLY A 233 7.87 0.13 -17.09
N ASN A 234 8.13 0.28 -15.79
CA ASN A 234 8.48 -0.82 -14.92
C ASN A 234 7.31 -1.79 -14.72
N ALA A 235 6.08 -1.30 -14.66
CA ALA A 235 4.93 -2.16 -14.38
C ALA A 235 4.69 -3.20 -15.48
N GLN A 236 4.94 -2.85 -16.75
CA GLN A 236 4.89 -3.76 -17.89
C GLN A 236 6.19 -4.55 -18.15
N ASP A 237 7.32 -4.06 -17.62
CA ASP A 237 8.62 -4.75 -17.74
C ASP A 237 8.70 -5.92 -16.77
N LEU A 238 8.77 -7.13 -17.33
CA LEU A 238 8.88 -8.37 -16.57
C LEU A 238 10.33 -8.70 -16.16
N LYS A 239 11.30 -7.87 -16.53
CA LYS A 239 12.67 -7.90 -15.99
C LYS A 239 12.85 -7.02 -14.76
N SER A 240 11.80 -6.32 -14.34
CA SER A 240 11.75 -5.51 -13.13
C SER A 240 10.85 -6.18 -12.08
N LEU A 241 11.22 -6.03 -10.81
CA LEU A 241 10.39 -6.43 -9.67
C LEU A 241 9.40 -5.33 -9.25
N LEU A 242 9.34 -4.20 -9.95
CA LEU A 242 8.49 -3.06 -9.63
C LEU A 242 7.16 -3.10 -10.39
N GLY A 243 6.05 -2.73 -9.74
CA GLY A 243 4.70 -2.78 -10.32
C GLY A 243 4.16 -4.22 -10.44
N LYS A 244 4.48 -5.06 -9.45
CA LYS A 244 4.25 -6.51 -9.46
C LYS A 244 3.53 -7.00 -8.20
N VAL A 245 2.89 -8.16 -8.34
CA VAL A 245 2.69 -9.12 -7.26
C VAL A 245 3.74 -10.20 -7.42
N LEU A 246 4.58 -10.39 -6.40
CA LEU A 246 5.59 -11.43 -6.31
C LEU A 246 5.07 -12.59 -5.47
N ARG A 247 5.50 -13.82 -5.75
CA ARG A 247 5.15 -15.04 -5.01
C ARG A 247 6.36 -15.94 -4.86
N ILE A 248 6.77 -16.20 -3.62
CA ILE A 248 8.00 -16.94 -3.29
C ILE A 248 7.74 -18.03 -2.23
N ASP A 249 8.55 -19.07 -2.24
CA ASP A 249 8.56 -20.10 -1.20
C ASP A 249 9.64 -19.79 -0.16
N VAL A 250 9.20 -19.43 1.05
CA VAL A 250 10.09 -19.11 2.17
C VAL A 250 10.53 -20.34 2.97
N ASN A 251 10.02 -21.53 2.66
CA ASN A 251 10.34 -22.78 3.34
C ASN A 251 11.47 -23.57 2.67
N GLN A 252 11.76 -23.24 1.42
CA GLN A 252 12.83 -23.83 0.62
C GLN A 252 13.80 -22.76 0.14
N ARG A 253 14.91 -23.19 -0.46
CA ARG A 253 15.89 -22.30 -1.10
C ARG A 253 16.36 -22.87 -2.42
N ASP A 254 16.30 -22.04 -3.45
CA ASP A 254 16.99 -22.32 -4.71
C ASP A 254 18.43 -21.81 -4.65
N GLU A 255 19.27 -22.29 -5.56
CA GLU A 255 20.69 -21.93 -5.61
C GLU A 255 20.86 -20.40 -5.77
N GLY A 256 21.65 -19.80 -4.87
CA GLY A 256 21.91 -18.37 -4.87
C GLY A 256 20.80 -17.50 -4.27
N LEU A 257 19.67 -18.08 -3.86
CA LEU A 257 18.54 -17.37 -3.27
C LEU A 257 18.32 -17.76 -1.79
N MET A 258 17.72 -16.83 -1.04
CA MET A 258 17.34 -17.05 0.36
C MET A 258 15.92 -17.62 0.52
N TYR A 259 15.27 -17.87 -0.61
CA TYR A 259 13.94 -18.43 -0.83
C TYR A 259 14.00 -19.35 -2.06
N ALA A 260 12.93 -20.08 -2.35
CA ALA A 260 12.77 -20.80 -3.61
C ALA A 260 11.66 -20.18 -4.47
N ILE A 261 11.70 -20.45 -5.77
CA ILE A 261 10.66 -20.07 -6.70
C ILE A 261 9.62 -21.19 -6.76
N PRO A 262 8.33 -20.89 -6.50
CA PRO A 262 7.25 -21.83 -6.76
C PRO A 262 7.27 -22.32 -8.21
N LYS A 263 7.38 -23.64 -8.40
CA LYS A 263 7.53 -24.27 -9.73
C LYS A 263 6.37 -23.98 -10.68
N ASP A 264 5.23 -23.58 -10.13
CA ASP A 264 4.04 -23.25 -10.89
C ASP A 264 3.93 -21.74 -11.16
N ASN A 265 4.85 -20.87 -10.71
CA ASN A 265 4.81 -19.45 -11.07
C ASN A 265 4.71 -19.24 -12.59
N PRO A 266 3.92 -18.25 -13.06
CA PRO A 266 3.59 -18.11 -14.48
C PRO A 266 4.80 -17.84 -15.39
N PHE A 267 5.90 -17.34 -14.82
CA PHE A 267 7.09 -16.92 -15.56
C PHE A 267 8.37 -17.72 -15.27
N VAL A 268 8.31 -18.78 -14.44
CA VAL A 268 9.49 -19.53 -13.97
C VAL A 268 10.41 -20.06 -15.09
N ASN A 269 9.85 -20.46 -16.24
CA ASN A 269 10.60 -21.00 -17.38
C ASN A 269 10.67 -20.01 -18.55
N LYS A 270 10.58 -18.70 -18.26
CA LYS A 270 10.59 -17.64 -19.27
C LYS A 270 11.82 -16.78 -19.06
N GLY A 271 12.92 -17.06 -19.76
CA GLY A 271 14.20 -16.32 -19.62
C GLY A 271 14.15 -14.82 -19.94
N TRP A 272 12.99 -14.31 -20.35
CA TRP A 272 12.71 -12.89 -20.57
C TRP A 272 11.93 -12.23 -19.41
N ALA A 273 11.61 -12.97 -18.33
CA ALA A 273 10.88 -12.50 -17.16
C ALA A 273 11.53 -13.00 -15.87
N LEU A 274 11.32 -12.27 -14.77
CA LEU A 274 11.74 -12.68 -13.44
C LEU A 274 10.79 -13.76 -12.89
N PRO A 275 11.33 -14.86 -12.35
CA PRO A 275 10.55 -16.03 -11.94
C PRO A 275 9.69 -15.78 -10.70
N GLU A 276 9.97 -14.75 -9.90
CA GLU A 276 9.20 -14.33 -8.73
C GLU A 276 7.81 -13.78 -9.09
N ILE A 277 7.64 -13.29 -10.31
CA ILE A 277 6.43 -12.55 -10.71
C ILE A 277 5.22 -13.51 -10.75
N TYR A 278 4.20 -13.19 -9.96
CA TYR A 278 2.88 -13.83 -10.00
C TYR A 278 1.91 -13.05 -10.89
N ALA A 279 1.91 -11.72 -10.79
CA ALA A 279 1.12 -10.83 -11.63
C ALA A 279 1.80 -9.46 -11.76
N TYR A 280 1.35 -8.63 -12.69
CA TYR A 280 2.04 -7.37 -13.04
C TYR A 280 1.10 -6.32 -13.64
N GLY A 281 1.62 -5.14 -13.94
CA GLY A 281 0.85 -4.03 -14.49
C GLY A 281 0.09 -3.24 -13.43
N LEU A 282 0.66 -3.11 -12.22
CA LEU A 282 0.11 -2.33 -11.10
C LEU A 282 0.93 -1.06 -10.88
N ARG A 283 0.29 0.00 -10.37
CA ARG A 283 0.93 1.30 -10.13
C ARG A 283 1.45 1.45 -8.71
N ASN A 284 0.55 1.53 -7.73
CA ASN A 284 0.81 1.66 -6.32
C ASN A 284 -0.13 0.74 -5.50
N PRO A 285 0.12 -0.58 -5.52
CA PRO A 285 -0.70 -1.59 -4.84
C PRO A 285 -0.41 -1.65 -3.34
N ALA A 286 -0.71 -0.57 -2.62
CA ALA A 286 -0.38 -0.38 -1.20
C ALA A 286 -1.29 -1.15 -0.22
N TYR A 287 -2.38 -1.74 -0.71
CA TYR A 287 -3.34 -2.48 0.10
C TYR A 287 -3.74 -3.78 -0.60
N ALA A 288 -3.58 -4.91 0.09
CA ALA A 288 -3.92 -6.22 -0.45
C ALA A 288 -4.48 -7.13 0.63
N THR A 289 -5.47 -7.95 0.29
CA THR A 289 -6.08 -8.93 1.19
C THR A 289 -6.53 -10.17 0.43
N PHE A 290 -6.32 -11.34 1.02
CA PHE A 290 -7.03 -12.54 0.58
C PHE A 290 -8.42 -12.56 1.21
N ASP A 291 -9.42 -12.94 0.43
CA ASP A 291 -10.73 -13.29 0.97
C ASP A 291 -10.60 -14.48 1.92
N SER A 292 -11.05 -14.31 3.16
CA SER A 292 -11.02 -15.35 4.19
C SER A 292 -12.09 -16.43 3.98
N GLY A 293 -13.05 -16.22 3.06
CA GLY A 293 -14.04 -17.22 2.65
C GLY A 293 -13.56 -18.17 1.55
N ASP A 294 -14.48 -19.01 1.07
CA ASP A 294 -14.19 -20.01 0.03
C ASP A 294 -13.64 -19.39 -1.26
N GLY A 295 -12.54 -19.94 -1.77
CA GLY A 295 -11.93 -19.55 -3.04
C GLY A 295 -10.86 -18.46 -2.96
N HIS A 296 -10.63 -17.88 -1.77
CA HIS A 296 -9.42 -17.12 -1.42
C HIS A 296 -8.90 -16.18 -2.50
N THR A 297 -9.78 -15.35 -3.07
CA THR A 297 -9.38 -14.38 -4.09
C THR A 297 -8.52 -13.29 -3.46
N LEU A 298 -7.41 -12.94 -4.11
CA LEU A 298 -6.57 -11.81 -3.71
C LEU A 298 -7.15 -10.51 -4.27
N PHE A 299 -7.51 -9.57 -3.40
CA PHE A 299 -7.96 -8.23 -3.75
C PHE A 299 -6.83 -7.23 -3.53
N ILE A 300 -6.66 -6.28 -4.45
CA ILE A 300 -5.66 -5.20 -4.33
C ILE A 300 -6.33 -3.86 -4.64
N GLY A 301 -6.20 -2.91 -3.72
CA GLY A 301 -6.43 -1.49 -4.02
C GLY A 301 -5.16 -0.90 -4.65
N ASP A 302 -5.29 -0.36 -5.85
CA ASP A 302 -4.19 0.21 -6.64
C ASP A 302 -4.48 1.68 -6.92
N ALA A 303 -3.61 2.56 -6.40
CA ALA A 303 -3.84 4.00 -6.49
C ALA A 303 -3.53 4.54 -7.89
N GLY A 304 -4.46 5.34 -8.41
CA GLY A 304 -4.41 5.95 -9.75
C GLY A 304 -3.41 7.09 -9.88
N GLN A 305 -3.27 7.61 -11.10
CA GLN A 305 -2.36 8.72 -11.40
C GLN A 305 -3.06 10.08 -11.41
N GLN A 306 -4.20 10.19 -12.09
CA GLN A 306 -4.91 11.46 -12.31
C GLN A 306 -6.44 11.33 -12.29
N LEU A 307 -6.99 10.22 -12.76
CA LEU A 307 -8.43 10.14 -13.05
C LEU A 307 -9.15 9.07 -12.26
N PHE A 308 -8.53 7.90 -12.06
CA PHE A 308 -9.24 6.74 -11.54
C PHE A 308 -8.44 5.96 -10.51
N GLU A 309 -9.08 5.71 -9.37
CA GLU A 309 -8.66 4.74 -8.38
C GLU A 309 -9.27 3.36 -8.69
N SER A 310 -8.59 2.27 -8.34
CA SER A 310 -9.02 0.93 -8.75
C SER A 310 -8.89 -0.14 -7.67
N VAL A 311 -9.79 -1.12 -7.68
CA VAL A 311 -9.63 -2.39 -6.96
C VAL A 311 -9.65 -3.54 -7.95
N TYR A 312 -8.66 -4.42 -7.87
CA TYR A 312 -8.49 -5.57 -8.74
C TYR A 312 -8.67 -6.89 -8.00
N GLN A 313 -9.20 -7.89 -8.69
CA GLN A 313 -9.05 -9.30 -8.32
C GLN A 313 -7.81 -9.87 -9.01
N ILE A 314 -6.83 -10.28 -8.21
CA ILE A 314 -5.54 -10.73 -8.69
C ILE A 314 -5.59 -12.20 -9.12
N LYS A 315 -5.09 -12.47 -10.32
CA LYS A 315 -5.02 -13.79 -10.94
C LYS A 315 -3.60 -14.06 -11.40
N LYS A 316 -3.22 -15.33 -11.31
CA LYS A 316 -1.93 -15.83 -11.79
C LYS A 316 -1.68 -15.45 -13.25
N GLY A 317 -0.57 -14.76 -13.50
CA GLY A 317 -0.16 -14.27 -14.81
C GLY A 317 -0.93 -13.04 -15.31
N GLY A 318 -1.81 -12.46 -14.50
CA GLY A 318 -2.62 -11.30 -14.88
C GLY A 318 -1.77 -10.05 -15.16
N ASN A 319 -2.19 -9.30 -16.18
CA ASN A 319 -1.69 -7.97 -16.51
C ASN A 319 -2.77 -6.93 -16.21
N TYR A 320 -2.55 -6.07 -15.23
CA TYR A 320 -3.52 -5.05 -14.77
C TYR A 320 -3.41 -3.72 -15.53
N GLY A 321 -2.55 -3.68 -16.54
CA GLY A 321 -2.59 -2.67 -17.57
C GLY A 321 -1.81 -1.41 -17.27
N TRP A 322 -1.36 -1.10 -16.05
CA TRP A 322 -0.51 0.07 -15.81
C TRP A 322 0.84 -0.08 -16.53
N ASN A 323 1.34 0.90 -17.30
CA ASN A 323 0.80 2.24 -17.58
C ASN A 323 0.14 2.38 -18.98
N LEU A 324 -0.38 1.30 -19.56
CA LEU A 324 -1.23 1.32 -20.75
C LEU A 324 -2.67 1.75 -20.44
N LYS A 325 -3.11 1.49 -19.20
CA LYS A 325 -4.44 1.80 -18.68
C LYS A 325 -4.38 2.46 -17.31
N GLU A 326 -5.41 3.26 -17.03
CA GLU A 326 -5.76 3.76 -15.70
C GLU A 326 -7.25 3.43 -15.49
N GLY A 327 -7.54 2.51 -14.57
CA GLY A 327 -8.84 1.86 -14.49
C GLY A 327 -9.20 1.10 -15.77
N THR A 328 -10.39 1.35 -16.29
CA THR A 328 -10.92 0.80 -17.54
C THR A 328 -10.55 1.62 -18.78
N HIS A 329 -9.85 2.74 -18.60
CA HIS A 329 -9.56 3.72 -19.65
C HIS A 329 -8.12 3.61 -20.16
N SER A 330 -7.85 4.16 -21.35
CA SER A 330 -6.48 4.25 -21.84
C SER A 330 -5.69 5.29 -21.05
N PHE A 331 -4.41 5.03 -20.85
CA PHE A 331 -3.50 5.98 -20.24
C PHE A 331 -2.44 6.45 -21.25
N ASN A 332 -2.13 7.74 -21.23
CA ASN A 332 -1.08 8.34 -22.03
C ASN A 332 -0.12 9.10 -21.11
N PRO A 333 1.13 8.63 -20.92
CA PRO A 333 2.11 9.31 -20.08
C PRO A 333 2.41 10.77 -20.47
N SER A 334 2.18 11.14 -21.75
CA SER A 334 2.36 12.52 -22.23
C SER A 334 1.14 13.41 -22.03
N GLN A 335 -0.04 12.81 -21.78
CA GLN A 335 -1.32 13.50 -21.58
C GLN A 335 -2.17 12.75 -20.53
N PRO A 336 -1.69 12.65 -19.27
CA PRO A 336 -2.26 11.74 -18.27
C PRO A 336 -3.70 12.08 -17.87
N GLY A 337 -4.16 13.31 -18.08
CA GLY A 337 -5.55 13.73 -17.86
C GLY A 337 -6.46 13.62 -19.08
N THR A 338 -6.03 12.98 -20.17
CA THR A 338 -6.81 12.88 -21.41
C THR A 338 -6.67 11.49 -22.03
N PRO A 339 -7.57 10.55 -21.67
CA PRO A 339 -7.60 9.23 -22.28
C PRO A 339 -7.80 9.31 -23.80
N ASN A 340 -7.11 8.45 -24.53
CA ASN A 340 -7.36 8.22 -25.95
C ASN A 340 -8.71 7.52 -26.16
N SER A 341 -9.31 7.73 -27.33
CA SER A 341 -10.59 7.10 -27.70
C SER A 341 -10.51 5.58 -27.85
N THR A 342 -9.32 5.03 -28.07
CA THR A 342 -9.09 3.57 -28.17
C THR A 342 -8.43 3.09 -26.89
N VAL A 343 -9.09 2.16 -26.19
CA VAL A 343 -8.57 1.53 -24.98
C VAL A 343 -7.77 0.27 -25.35
N PRO A 344 -6.51 0.14 -24.90
CA PRO A 344 -5.77 -1.10 -25.05
C PRO A 344 -6.49 -2.26 -24.36
N THR A 345 -6.64 -3.38 -25.06
CA THR A 345 -7.20 -4.63 -24.50
C THR A 345 -6.15 -5.74 -24.42
N VAL A 346 -4.98 -5.52 -25.03
CA VAL A 346 -3.84 -6.43 -25.01
C VAL A 346 -2.55 -5.70 -24.71
N GLY A 347 -1.63 -6.37 -24.00
CA GLY A 347 -0.28 -5.88 -23.73
C GLY A 347 0.68 -6.11 -24.90
N SER A 348 1.94 -5.76 -24.69
CA SER A 348 2.98 -5.79 -25.74
C SER A 348 3.31 -7.19 -26.27
N ARG A 349 2.91 -8.26 -25.55
CA ARG A 349 3.10 -9.66 -25.99
C ARG A 349 1.78 -10.30 -26.45
N GLY A 350 0.71 -9.51 -26.63
CA GLY A 350 -0.60 -9.99 -27.06
C GLY A 350 -1.46 -10.64 -25.97
N GLU A 351 -1.01 -10.60 -24.72
CA GLU A 351 -1.76 -11.05 -23.56
C GLU A 351 -2.90 -10.09 -23.23
N SER A 352 -4.02 -10.61 -22.72
CA SER A 352 -5.16 -9.77 -22.32
C SER A 352 -4.82 -8.88 -21.12
N LEU A 353 -5.29 -7.63 -21.17
CA LEU A 353 -5.30 -6.74 -20.01
C LEU A 353 -6.56 -7.02 -19.17
N THR A 354 -6.41 -6.96 -17.85
CA THR A 354 -7.48 -7.25 -16.89
C THR A 354 -8.00 -5.96 -16.28
N ASP A 355 -9.30 -5.74 -16.41
CA ASP A 355 -9.98 -4.58 -15.86
C ASP A 355 -10.21 -4.70 -14.34
N PRO A 356 -10.34 -3.57 -13.62
CA PRO A 356 -10.68 -3.59 -12.21
C PRO A 356 -12.12 -4.06 -12.00
N ILE A 357 -12.39 -4.54 -10.79
CA ILE A 357 -13.75 -4.83 -10.34
C ILE A 357 -14.42 -3.62 -9.70
N ILE A 358 -13.66 -2.60 -9.29
CA ILE A 358 -14.15 -1.32 -8.78
C ILE A 358 -13.29 -0.22 -9.40
N GLU A 359 -13.94 0.82 -9.90
CA GLU A 359 -13.32 2.04 -10.40
C GLU A 359 -13.99 3.24 -9.73
N LEU A 360 -13.20 4.20 -9.24
CA LEU A 360 -13.69 5.42 -8.61
C LEU A 360 -12.97 6.63 -9.20
N GLY A 361 -13.70 7.73 -9.37
CA GLY A 361 -13.10 9.01 -9.68
C GLY A 361 -12.60 9.74 -8.43
N HIS A 362 -11.78 10.77 -8.62
CA HIS A 362 -11.30 11.63 -7.53
C HIS A 362 -12.36 12.61 -6.98
N ASP A 363 -13.62 12.48 -7.39
CA ASP A 363 -14.75 13.22 -6.85
C ASP A 363 -15.24 12.67 -5.49
N LEU A 364 -14.90 11.43 -5.14
CA LEU A 364 -15.22 10.82 -3.83
C LEU A 364 -14.11 10.95 -2.79
N GLY A 365 -12.89 11.19 -3.25
CA GLY A 365 -11.69 11.27 -2.42
C GLY A 365 -10.42 11.16 -3.26
N LEU A 366 -9.26 10.99 -2.63
CA LEU A 366 -7.96 11.14 -3.31
C LEU A 366 -7.26 9.82 -3.65
N VAL A 367 -7.38 8.81 -2.78
CA VAL A 367 -6.58 7.59 -2.87
C VAL A 367 -7.39 6.45 -2.30
N VAL A 368 -7.59 5.40 -3.09
CA VAL A 368 -8.23 4.19 -2.59
C VAL A 368 -7.37 3.56 -1.50
N VAL A 369 -7.99 3.35 -0.34
CA VAL A 369 -7.47 2.47 0.69
C VAL A 369 -8.21 1.16 0.50
N GLY A 370 -7.47 0.11 0.11
CA GLY A 370 -8.03 -1.23 -0.03
C GLY A 370 -8.68 -1.72 1.27
N GLY A 371 -9.30 -2.89 1.23
CA GLY A 371 -10.17 -3.33 2.31
C GLY A 371 -10.30 -4.84 2.35
N TYR A 372 -11.40 -5.32 2.93
CA TYR A 372 -11.64 -6.73 3.18
C TYR A 372 -13.02 -7.13 2.70
N VAL A 373 -13.15 -8.35 2.19
CA VAL A 373 -14.47 -8.99 2.09
C VAL A 373 -14.91 -9.33 3.50
N TYR A 374 -16.04 -8.80 3.96
CA TYR A 374 -16.49 -9.03 5.33
C TYR A 374 -16.99 -10.48 5.49
N ARG A 375 -16.31 -11.26 6.33
CA ARG A 375 -16.67 -12.65 6.68
C ARG A 375 -17.11 -12.82 8.14
N GLY A 376 -17.05 -11.76 8.94
CA GLY A 376 -17.58 -11.71 10.30
C GLY A 376 -19.09 -11.91 10.38
N THR A 377 -19.58 -11.99 11.61
CA THR A 377 -20.99 -12.28 11.91
C THR A 377 -21.69 -11.15 12.67
N ALA A 378 -20.93 -10.21 13.24
CA ALA A 378 -21.50 -9.10 14.01
C ALA A 378 -22.31 -8.11 13.14
N ILE A 379 -22.05 -8.04 11.83
CA ILE A 379 -22.71 -7.13 10.89
C ILE A 379 -23.24 -7.90 9.66
N PRO A 380 -24.35 -8.66 9.79
CA PRO A 380 -24.84 -9.53 8.71
C PRO A 380 -25.10 -8.83 7.36
N GLY A 381 -25.39 -7.53 7.38
CA GLY A 381 -25.60 -6.73 6.16
C GLY A 381 -24.35 -6.53 5.30
N LEU A 382 -23.16 -6.78 5.84
CA LEU A 382 -21.89 -6.65 5.13
C LEU A 382 -21.36 -7.99 4.59
N THR A 383 -21.91 -9.13 5.01
CA THR A 383 -21.36 -10.46 4.68
C THR A 383 -21.20 -10.65 3.17
N GLY A 384 -19.98 -11.01 2.75
CA GLY A 384 -19.63 -11.24 1.34
C GLY A 384 -19.46 -9.98 0.48
N LYS A 385 -19.55 -8.79 1.07
CA LYS A 385 -19.29 -7.51 0.41
C LYS A 385 -17.88 -7.02 0.77
N TYR A 386 -17.28 -6.26 -0.13
CA TYR A 386 -15.94 -5.69 0.07
C TYR A 386 -16.06 -4.31 0.72
N LEU A 387 -15.70 -4.22 2.00
CA LEU A 387 -15.66 -2.96 2.75
C LEU A 387 -14.26 -2.37 2.63
N PHE A 388 -14.17 -1.15 2.10
CA PHE A 388 -12.91 -0.46 1.85
C PHE A 388 -13.07 1.04 2.10
N GLY A 389 -12.02 1.83 1.87
CA GLY A 389 -12.05 3.25 2.15
C GLY A 389 -11.41 4.13 1.09
N ASP A 390 -11.59 5.42 1.27
CA ASP A 390 -10.78 6.45 0.65
C ASP A 390 -10.00 7.21 1.73
N TRP A 391 -8.74 7.52 1.42
CA TRP A 391 -7.78 8.11 2.34
C TRP A 391 -8.28 9.41 2.99
N SER A 392 -8.76 10.38 2.22
CA SER A 392 -9.01 11.75 2.71
C SER A 392 -9.78 12.63 1.74
N GLU A 393 -10.24 13.78 2.24
CA GLU A 393 -10.84 14.84 1.41
C GLU A 393 -9.77 15.66 0.69
N SER A 394 -8.62 15.88 1.33
CA SER A 394 -7.45 16.49 0.69
C SER A 394 -6.16 16.01 1.37
N PHE A 395 -5.01 16.29 0.75
CA PHE A 395 -3.70 15.98 1.33
C PHE A 395 -3.47 16.57 2.73
N THR A 396 -4.23 17.60 3.13
CA THR A 396 -4.10 18.26 4.44
C THR A 396 -5.32 18.10 5.33
N ILE A 397 -6.47 17.72 4.77
CA ILE A 397 -7.73 17.55 5.49
C ILE A 397 -8.10 16.07 5.46
N GLY A 398 -7.81 15.41 6.58
CA GLY A 398 -8.38 14.10 6.84
C GLY A 398 -9.90 14.23 6.92
N ASN A 399 -10.62 13.34 6.25
CA ASN A 399 -12.07 13.21 6.32
C ASN A 399 -12.46 11.97 5.53
N GLY A 400 -11.73 10.87 5.67
CA GLY A 400 -11.87 9.72 4.78
C GLY A 400 -13.28 9.13 4.79
N THR A 401 -13.57 8.38 3.73
CA THR A 401 -14.89 7.80 3.49
C THR A 401 -14.78 6.28 3.54
N LEU A 402 -15.83 5.61 4.02
CA LEU A 402 -15.96 4.15 3.88
C LEU A 402 -16.93 3.84 2.74
N LEU A 403 -16.60 2.78 2.00
CA LEU A 403 -17.29 2.37 0.78
C LEU A 403 -17.55 0.86 0.82
N LEU A 404 -18.63 0.43 0.20
CA LEU A 404 -19.03 -0.97 0.15
C LEU A 404 -19.22 -1.42 -1.29
N GLY A 405 -18.30 -2.27 -1.76
CA GLY A 405 -18.40 -2.96 -3.04
C GLY A 405 -19.30 -4.19 -2.91
N THR A 406 -20.30 -4.30 -3.78
CA THR A 406 -21.18 -5.47 -3.87
C THR A 406 -20.96 -6.17 -5.21
N PRO A 407 -20.61 -7.47 -5.20
CA PRO A 407 -20.44 -8.23 -6.43
C PRO A 407 -21.77 -8.32 -7.21
N PRO A 408 -21.72 -8.40 -8.55
CA PRO A 408 -22.91 -8.63 -9.35
C PRO A 408 -23.54 -10.00 -9.02
N ALA A 409 -24.87 -10.09 -9.17
CA ALA A 409 -25.58 -11.35 -8.98
C ALA A 409 -25.08 -12.42 -9.96
N ILE A 410 -24.89 -13.65 -9.48
CA ILE A 410 -24.45 -14.78 -10.31
C ILE A 410 -25.62 -15.23 -11.19
N ASN A 411 -25.71 -14.71 -12.41
CA ASN A 411 -26.75 -15.09 -13.37
C ASN A 411 -26.36 -16.36 -14.14
N GLY A 412 -26.27 -17.52 -13.49
CA GLY A 412 -26.26 -18.86 -14.12
C GLY A 412 -25.15 -19.21 -15.14
N THR A 413 -24.35 -18.24 -15.60
CA THR A 413 -23.29 -18.38 -16.61
C THR A 413 -21.89 -18.16 -16.05
N GLY A 414 -21.75 -17.99 -14.73
CA GLY A 414 -20.47 -18.08 -14.03
C GLY A 414 -19.47 -16.94 -14.26
N THR A 415 -19.82 -15.85 -14.97
CA THR A 415 -18.90 -14.72 -15.12
C THR A 415 -18.86 -13.86 -13.84
N GLN A 416 -17.81 -14.07 -13.04
CA GLN A 416 -17.48 -13.25 -11.85
C GLN A 416 -16.77 -11.92 -12.17
N ASN A 417 -16.47 -11.62 -13.44
CA ASN A 417 -15.63 -10.48 -13.85
C ASN A 417 -16.42 -9.20 -14.20
N GLY A 418 -17.57 -8.96 -13.57
CA GLY A 418 -18.31 -7.71 -13.77
C GLY A 418 -17.83 -6.61 -12.82
N MET A 419 -18.00 -5.34 -13.22
CA MET A 419 -17.84 -4.20 -12.32
C MET A 419 -18.81 -4.34 -11.14
N TRP A 420 -18.31 -4.18 -9.92
CA TRP A 420 -19.09 -4.23 -8.69
C TRP A 420 -19.83 -2.91 -8.51
N SER A 421 -21.01 -2.96 -7.89
CA SER A 421 -21.66 -1.73 -7.47
C SER A 421 -21.01 -1.22 -6.20
N VAL A 422 -20.77 0.09 -6.13
CA VAL A 422 -20.19 0.74 -4.97
C VAL A 422 -21.20 1.72 -4.39
N GLY A 423 -21.27 1.77 -3.06
CA GLY A 423 -21.91 2.90 -2.40
C GLY A 423 -21.35 3.20 -1.02
N LEU A 424 -21.75 4.37 -0.51
CA LEU A 424 -21.20 4.97 0.69
C LEU A 424 -21.64 4.20 1.94
N VAL A 425 -20.72 4.07 2.90
CA VAL A 425 -21.02 3.54 4.24
C VAL A 425 -21.01 4.70 5.22
N ASN A 426 -22.16 4.92 5.85
CA ASN A 426 -22.32 5.94 6.87
C ASN A 426 -21.75 5.47 8.22
N ILE A 427 -21.04 6.35 8.93
CA ILE A 427 -20.57 6.08 10.29
C ILE A 427 -21.56 6.68 11.29
N SER A 428 -22.32 5.82 12.00
CA SER A 428 -23.39 6.26 12.91
C SER A 428 -22.89 7.06 14.11
N THR A 429 -21.60 6.93 14.43
CA THR A 429 -20.93 7.65 15.52
C THR A 429 -20.35 8.99 15.07
N SER A 430 -20.57 9.40 13.82
CA SER A 430 -20.04 10.62 13.20
C SER A 430 -21.17 11.50 12.66
N GLN A 431 -21.14 12.81 12.97
CA GLN A 431 -22.22 13.74 12.59
C GLN A 431 -22.36 13.93 11.07
N ASN A 432 -21.24 13.91 10.34
CA ASN A 432 -21.21 14.02 8.88
C ASN A 432 -21.20 12.64 8.19
N GLY A 433 -21.25 11.55 8.97
CA GLY A 433 -21.19 10.19 8.45
C GLY A 433 -19.83 9.71 7.95
N ARG A 434 -18.78 10.51 8.08
CA ARG A 434 -17.41 10.21 7.61
C ARG A 434 -16.48 9.84 8.76
N VAL A 435 -15.25 9.42 8.44
CA VAL A 435 -14.26 8.92 9.41
C VAL A 435 -13.70 10.03 10.31
N ASN A 436 -13.75 11.30 9.88
CA ASN A 436 -13.13 12.44 10.58
C ASN A 436 -11.65 12.23 10.91
N GLY A 437 -10.91 11.70 9.93
CA GLY A 437 -9.47 11.46 9.97
C GLY A 437 -8.99 10.90 8.64
N PHE A 438 -7.69 10.72 8.51
CA PHE A 438 -7.10 9.97 7.39
C PHE A 438 -7.36 8.48 7.60
N VAL A 439 -7.94 7.81 6.61
CA VAL A 439 -8.08 6.34 6.61
C VAL A 439 -6.73 5.73 6.24
N ARG A 440 -6.14 4.92 7.11
CA ARG A 440 -4.77 4.42 6.91
C ARG A 440 -4.68 2.97 6.46
N GLY A 441 -5.74 2.21 6.67
CA GLY A 441 -5.77 0.79 6.39
C GLY A 441 -6.84 0.11 7.19
N PHE A 442 -6.84 -1.22 7.09
CA PHE A 442 -7.79 -2.09 7.75
C PHE A 442 -7.05 -3.26 8.40
N GLY A 443 -7.78 -4.03 9.21
CA GLY A 443 -7.34 -5.31 9.73
C GLY A 443 -8.52 -6.23 9.98
N GLU A 444 -8.21 -7.51 10.19
CA GLU A 444 -9.17 -8.57 10.46
C GLU A 444 -8.64 -9.40 11.65
N ASP A 445 -9.52 -9.76 12.58
CA ASP A 445 -9.19 -10.70 13.67
C ASP A 445 -9.53 -12.17 13.30
N ASP A 446 -9.23 -13.09 14.21
CA ASP A 446 -9.52 -14.53 14.03
C ASP A 446 -11.03 -14.86 13.95
N GLN A 447 -11.91 -13.88 14.21
CA GLN A 447 -13.36 -14.00 14.10
C GLN A 447 -13.90 -13.32 12.84
N HIS A 448 -13.01 -12.86 11.96
CA HIS A 448 -13.34 -12.13 10.73
C HIS A 448 -14.04 -10.78 10.96
N GLU A 449 -13.90 -10.23 12.16
CA GLU A 449 -14.37 -8.89 12.47
C GLU A 449 -13.31 -7.87 12.02
N LEU A 450 -13.80 -6.77 11.45
CA LEU A 450 -12.94 -5.80 10.79
C LEU A 450 -12.60 -4.61 11.69
N TYR A 451 -11.42 -4.07 11.45
CA TYR A 451 -10.87 -2.92 12.13
C TYR A 451 -10.50 -1.84 11.12
N LEU A 452 -10.74 -0.58 11.49
CA LEU A 452 -10.34 0.60 10.75
C LEU A 452 -9.17 1.27 11.46
N LEU A 453 -8.10 1.57 10.71
CA LEU A 453 -6.94 2.29 11.21
C LEU A 453 -6.98 3.72 10.67
N THR A 454 -6.74 4.70 11.55
CA THR A 454 -6.81 6.13 11.18
C THR A 454 -5.70 6.94 11.82
N SER A 455 -5.49 8.17 11.33
CA SER A 455 -4.69 9.21 12.00
C SER A 455 -5.26 10.60 11.73
N GLN A 456 -4.80 11.61 12.46
CA GLN A 456 -5.15 13.01 12.21
C GLN A 456 -4.07 13.76 11.41
N ALA A 457 -2.84 13.25 11.38
CA ALA A 457 -1.78 13.72 10.49
C ALA A 457 -1.84 12.99 9.14
N SER A 458 -1.41 13.65 8.06
CA SER A 458 -1.28 13.10 6.69
C SER A 458 -0.02 12.25 6.49
N GLY A 459 1.07 12.59 7.18
CA GLY A 459 2.30 11.81 7.23
C GLY A 459 2.49 11.07 8.57
N PRO A 460 3.58 10.29 8.71
CA PRO A 460 3.94 9.58 9.93
C PRO A 460 4.48 10.54 11.00
N SER A 461 3.58 11.29 11.66
CA SER A 461 3.93 12.23 12.72
C SER A 461 2.95 12.28 13.90
N GLY A 462 3.48 12.67 15.06
CA GLY A 462 2.74 12.74 16.32
C GLY A 462 2.28 11.38 16.82
N THR A 463 1.21 11.38 17.62
CA THR A 463 0.62 10.17 18.24
C THR A 463 -0.90 10.15 18.07
N THR A 464 -1.37 10.56 16.89
CA THR A 464 -2.80 10.72 16.59
C THR A 464 -3.44 9.48 15.97
N GLY A 465 -2.63 8.45 15.72
CA GLY A 465 -3.03 7.17 15.17
C GLY A 465 -3.95 6.41 16.11
N LYS A 466 -5.00 5.82 15.55
CA LYS A 466 -6.05 5.09 16.27
C LYS A 466 -6.47 3.86 15.51
N ILE A 467 -7.03 2.91 16.25
CA ILE A 467 -7.65 1.70 15.71
C ILE A 467 -9.07 1.60 16.27
N TYR A 468 -10.02 1.33 15.40
CA TYR A 468 -11.43 1.17 15.71
C TYR A 468 -11.91 -0.20 15.25
N GLN A 469 -12.59 -0.94 16.12
CA GLN A 469 -13.40 -2.05 15.66
C GLN A 469 -14.62 -1.49 14.91
N ILE A 470 -14.90 -2.03 13.74
CA ILE A 470 -16.11 -1.73 12.96
C ILE A 470 -17.24 -2.56 13.55
N THR A 471 -18.31 -1.91 14.00
CA THR A 471 -19.41 -2.58 14.72
C THR A 471 -20.74 -2.38 14.00
N ALA A 472 -21.75 -3.16 14.39
CA ALA A 472 -23.13 -2.85 14.05
C ALA A 472 -23.47 -1.40 14.47
N PRO A 473 -24.34 -0.70 13.72
CA PRO A 473 -24.70 0.67 14.02
C PRO A 473 -25.43 0.73 15.36
N THR A 474 -24.90 1.52 16.29
CA THR A 474 -25.61 1.89 17.52
C THR A 474 -26.49 3.11 17.24
N ALA A 475 -27.74 3.08 17.71
CA ALA A 475 -28.61 4.25 17.65
C ALA A 475 -27.94 5.42 18.38
N VAL A 476 -27.87 6.60 17.75
CA VAL A 476 -27.46 7.84 18.42
C VAL A 476 -28.42 8.03 19.58
N LYS A 477 -27.94 7.97 20.83
CA LYS A 477 -28.73 8.44 21.97
C LYS A 477 -28.94 9.94 21.73
N THR A 478 -30.13 10.32 21.28
CA THR A 478 -30.55 11.72 21.29
C THR A 478 -30.31 12.23 22.72
N PRO A 479 -29.57 13.33 22.91
CA PRO A 479 -29.45 13.92 24.23
C PRO A 479 -30.87 14.17 24.75
N THR A 480 -31.25 13.52 25.84
CA THR A 480 -32.44 13.94 26.57
C THR A 480 -32.15 15.35 27.03
N THR A 481 -32.85 16.33 26.44
CA THR A 481 -32.84 17.72 26.89
C THR A 481 -33.10 17.73 28.40
N PRO A 482 -32.33 18.51 29.20
CA PRO A 482 -32.45 18.54 30.66
C PRO A 482 -33.86 18.76 31.18
#